data_AF-A0A2R6LAP0-F1
#
_entry.id   AF-A0A2R6LAP0-F1
#
_cell.length_a   1.000
_cell.length_b   1.000
_cell.length_c   1.000
_cell.angle_alpha   90.00
_cell.angle_beta   90.00
_cell.angle_gamma   90.00
#
_symmetry.space_group_name_H-M   'P 1'
#
loop_
_entity.id
_entity.type
_entity.pdbx_description
1 polymer ?
#
loop_
_entity_poly.entity_id
_entity_poly.type
_entity_poly.pdbx_seq_one_letter_code
_entity_poly.pdbx_strand_id
1 'polypeptide(L)'
;MVGELRASHVIHLHRLLAAIRAEFEEDGLDDRRLEAYEEHDVAPAEFKATKVEHEQALMALSATLAEWASERTATGGKTATATATGADPDVEVGEEADVGLPAEPSEAEAGASR
;
A
#
# COMPACT_ATOMS: atom_id res chain seq x y z
N MET A 1 -19.29 -22.04 -0.95
CA MET A 1 -18.42 -22.16 -2.14
C MET A 1 -17.51 -20.94 -2.16
N VAL A 2 -16.21 -21.13 -1.94
CA VAL A 2 -15.24 -20.07 -2.19
C VAL A 2 -15.14 -19.96 -3.71
N GLY A 3 -15.43 -18.78 -4.28
CA GLY A 3 -15.32 -18.57 -5.72
C GLY A 3 -13.87 -18.71 -6.16
N GLU A 4 -13.64 -19.34 -7.32
CA GLU A 4 -12.30 -19.49 -7.87
C GLU A 4 -11.74 -18.11 -8.27
N LEU A 5 -10.51 -17.80 -7.86
CA LEU A 5 -9.85 -16.55 -8.26
C LEU A 5 -9.57 -16.56 -9.77
N ARG A 6 -9.81 -15.42 -10.42
CA ARG A 6 -9.38 -15.20 -11.80
C ARG A 6 -7.87 -15.04 -11.86
N ALA A 7 -7.23 -15.50 -12.93
CA ALA A 7 -5.79 -15.33 -13.14
C ALA A 7 -5.35 -13.86 -13.03
N SER A 8 -6.16 -12.93 -13.54
CA SER A 8 -5.90 -11.49 -13.40
C SER A 8 -5.83 -11.03 -11.94
N HIS A 9 -6.66 -11.57 -11.06
CA HIS A 9 -6.63 -11.25 -9.62
C HIS A 9 -5.38 -11.82 -8.95
N VAL A 10 -4.98 -13.05 -9.31
CA VAL A 10 -3.74 -13.67 -8.80
C VAL A 10 -2.53 -12.83 -9.18
N ILE A 11 -2.41 -12.46 -10.46
CA ILE A 11 -1.31 -11.61 -10.96
C ILE A 11 -1.31 -10.26 -10.24
N HIS A 12 -2.48 -9.64 -10.08
CA HIS A 12 -2.58 -8.35 -9.41
C HIS A 12 -2.14 -8.42 -7.94
N LEU A 13 -2.59 -9.45 -7.23
CA LEU A 13 -2.21 -9.69 -5.85
C LEU A 13 -0.71 -10.00 -5.71
N HIS A 14 -0.15 -10.78 -6.63
CA HIS A 14 1.28 -11.09 -6.66
C HIS A 14 2.10 -9.80 -6.83
N ARG A 15 1.68 -8.89 -7.72
CA ARG A 15 2.33 -7.57 -7.87
C ARG A 15 2.24 -6.72 -6.61
N LEU A 16 1.11 -6.71 -5.93
CA LEU A 16 0.94 -5.97 -4.68
C LEU A 16 1.87 -6.51 -3.58
N LEU A 17 1.94 -7.84 -3.41
CA LEU A 17 2.85 -8.43 -2.42
C LEU A 17 4.32 -8.18 -2.77
N ALA A 18 4.67 -8.16 -4.05
CA ALA A 18 6.04 -7.84 -4.47
C ALA A 18 6.41 -6.37 -4.18
N ALA A 19 5.46 -5.44 -4.26
CA ALA A 19 5.69 -4.06 -3.84
C ALA A 19 5.93 -3.97 -2.31
N ILE A 20 5.12 -4.68 -1.52
CA ILE A 20 5.29 -4.75 -0.05
C ILE A 20 6.63 -5.41 0.31
N ARG A 21 7.03 -6.44 -0.42
CA ARG A 21 8.35 -7.06 -0.25
C ARG A 21 9.46 -6.02 -0.40
N ALA A 22 9.42 -5.18 -1.43
CA ALA A 22 10.44 -4.15 -1.64
C ALA A 22 10.52 -3.18 -0.45
N GLU A 23 9.37 -2.78 0.11
CA GLU A 23 9.34 -1.98 1.35
C GLU A 23 9.96 -2.74 2.53
N PHE A 24 9.71 -4.05 2.66
CA PHE A 24 10.25 -4.86 3.73
C PHE A 24 11.75 -5.12 3.59
N GLU A 25 12.27 -5.21 2.37
CA GLU A 25 13.72 -5.29 2.08
C GLU A 25 14.44 -4.02 2.54
N GLU A 26 13.85 -2.84 2.30
CA GLU A 26 14.35 -1.56 2.84
C GLU A 26 14.36 -1.56 4.40
N ASP A 27 13.40 -2.25 4.99
CA ASP A 27 13.22 -2.45 6.44
C ASP A 27 14.08 -3.58 7.04
N GLY A 28 14.90 -4.25 6.22
CA GLY A 28 15.86 -5.27 6.63
C GLY A 28 15.44 -6.73 6.44
N LEU A 29 14.39 -7.01 5.65
CA LEU A 29 14.06 -8.37 5.23
C LEU A 29 15.22 -8.93 4.40
N ASP A 30 15.76 -10.08 4.81
CA ASP A 30 16.90 -10.71 4.14
C ASP A 30 16.48 -11.67 3.01
N ASP A 31 17.36 -11.81 2.01
CA ASP A 31 17.14 -12.68 0.85
C ASP A 31 16.94 -14.16 1.21
N ARG A 32 17.47 -14.63 2.34
CA ARG A 32 17.34 -16.05 2.73
C ARG A 32 15.89 -16.37 3.13
N ARG A 33 15.18 -15.41 3.73
CA ARG A 33 13.75 -15.55 4.03
C ARG A 33 12.89 -15.63 2.76
N LEU A 34 13.40 -15.15 1.63
CA LEU A 34 12.72 -15.16 0.34
C LEU A 34 13.07 -16.39 -0.52
N GLU A 35 13.96 -17.27 -0.07
CA GLU A 35 14.41 -18.43 -0.86
C GLU A 35 13.24 -19.30 -1.34
N ALA A 36 12.26 -19.58 -0.46
CA ALA A 36 11.06 -20.35 -0.83
C ALA A 36 10.19 -19.66 -1.90
N TYR A 37 10.22 -18.32 -1.97
CA TYR A 37 9.56 -17.58 -3.05
C TYR A 37 10.37 -17.66 -4.35
N GLU A 38 11.68 -17.43 -4.27
CA GLU A 38 12.60 -17.42 -5.41
C GLU A 38 12.72 -18.79 -6.10
N GLU A 39 12.53 -19.90 -5.35
CA GLU A 39 12.47 -21.27 -5.91
C GLU A 39 11.41 -21.46 -6.99
N HIS A 40 10.35 -20.64 -6.96
CA HIS A 40 9.30 -20.71 -7.99
C HIS A 40 9.73 -20.09 -9.32
N ASP A 41 10.73 -19.19 -9.34
CA ASP A 41 11.20 -18.49 -10.55
C ASP A 41 10.07 -17.80 -11.34
N VAL A 42 9.06 -17.28 -10.63
CA VAL A 42 7.91 -16.58 -11.22
C VAL A 42 7.93 -15.12 -10.82
N ALA A 43 8.35 -14.26 -11.76
CA ALA A 43 8.21 -12.83 -11.56
C ALA A 43 6.72 -12.41 -11.49
N PRO A 44 6.36 -11.37 -10.71
CA PRO A 44 4.97 -10.94 -10.52
C PRO A 44 4.23 -10.51 -11.80
N ALA A 45 4.96 -10.24 -12.88
CA ALA A 45 4.42 -9.87 -14.18
C ALA A 45 4.78 -10.84 -15.30
N GLU A 46 5.33 -12.02 -14.98
CA GLU A 46 5.74 -13.00 -15.97
C GLU A 46 4.52 -13.55 -16.71
N PHE A 47 4.39 -13.23 -18.00
CA PHE A 47 3.21 -13.59 -18.78
C PHE A 47 3.22 -15.05 -19.23
N LYS A 48 4.39 -15.70 -19.23
CA LYS A 48 4.53 -17.12 -19.61
C LYS A 48 4.15 -18.07 -18.48
N ALA A 49 4.11 -17.57 -17.23
CA ALA A 49 3.72 -18.37 -16.09
C ALA A 49 2.20 -18.64 -16.10
N THR A 50 1.85 -19.85 -15.71
CA THR A 50 0.48 -20.30 -15.53
C THR A 50 -0.12 -19.69 -14.26
N LYS A 51 -1.45 -19.72 -14.18
CA LYS A 51 -2.17 -19.28 -12.98
C LYS A 51 -1.68 -20.02 -11.72
N VAL A 52 -1.47 -21.33 -11.81
CA VAL A 52 -1.05 -22.16 -10.67
C VAL A 52 0.36 -21.80 -10.21
N GLU A 53 1.27 -21.53 -11.14
CA GLU A 53 2.63 -21.08 -10.82
C GLU A 53 2.61 -19.72 -10.09
N HIS A 54 1.78 -18.78 -10.55
CA HIS A 54 1.58 -17.53 -9.81
C HIS A 54 0.92 -17.74 -8.44
N GLU A 55 -0.02 -18.68 -8.29
CA GLU A 55 -0.64 -18.99 -6.99
C GLU A 55 0.38 -19.58 -6.01
N GLN A 56 1.26 -20.48 -6.46
CA GLN A 56 2.30 -21.07 -5.63
C GLN A 56 3.31 -20.01 -5.16
N ALA A 57 3.84 -19.22 -6.10
CA ALA A 57 4.75 -18.11 -5.78
C ALA A 57 4.09 -17.08 -4.85
N LEU A 58 2.83 -16.74 -5.11
CA LEU A 58 2.04 -15.85 -4.26
C LEU A 58 1.91 -16.38 -2.83
N MET A 59 1.60 -17.66 -2.67
CA MET A 59 1.44 -18.28 -1.35
C MET A 59 2.78 -18.28 -0.58
N ALA A 60 3.87 -18.65 -1.24
CA ALA A 60 5.21 -18.59 -0.65
C ALA A 60 5.56 -17.16 -0.19
N LEU A 61 5.37 -16.16 -1.06
CA LEU A 61 5.61 -14.76 -0.73
C LEU A 61 4.73 -14.28 0.43
N SER A 62 3.45 -14.64 0.44
CA SER A 62 2.53 -14.25 1.51
C SER A 62 2.93 -14.81 2.88
N ALA A 63 3.46 -16.03 2.92
CA ALA A 63 3.90 -16.68 4.15
C ALA A 63 5.14 -15.98 4.72
N THR A 64 6.15 -15.72 3.88
CA THR A 64 7.35 -14.99 4.28
C THR A 64 7.02 -13.59 4.82
N LEU A 65 6.18 -12.83 4.10
CA LEU A 65 5.80 -11.48 4.53
C LEU A 65 5.01 -11.50 5.84
N ALA A 66 4.11 -12.47 6.02
CA ALA A 66 3.35 -12.63 7.24
C ALA A 66 4.24 -12.99 8.44
N GLU A 67 5.23 -13.87 8.25
CA GLU A 67 6.20 -14.22 9.29
C GLU A 67 7.04 -13.01 9.71
N TRP A 68 7.60 -12.28 8.75
CA TRP A 68 8.36 -11.06 9.01
C TRP A 68 7.55 -10.00 9.76
N ALA A 69 6.33 -9.72 9.31
CA ALA A 69 5.43 -8.79 9.98
C ALA A 69 5.07 -9.25 11.40
N SER A 70 4.88 -10.56 11.60
CA SER A 70 4.58 -11.14 12.92
C SER A 70 5.75 -10.98 13.88
N GLU A 71 6.99 -11.21 13.43
CA GLU A 71 8.19 -11.02 14.26
C GLU A 71 8.37 -9.55 14.69
N ARG A 72 8.13 -8.60 13.78
CA ARG A 72 8.21 -7.16 14.07
C ARG A 72 7.16 -6.72 15.07
N THR A 73 5.92 -7.22 14.94
CA THR A 73 4.85 -6.92 15.89
C THR A 73 5.05 -7.61 17.24
N ALA A 74 5.62 -8.81 17.28
CA ALA A 74 5.98 -9.50 18.53
C ALA A 74 7.14 -8.81 19.26
N THR A 75 8.13 -8.30 18.52
CA THR A 75 9.29 -7.59 19.07
C THR A 75 8.95 -6.15 19.49
N GLY A 76 8.01 -5.50 18.79
CA GLY A 76 7.41 -4.20 19.16
C GLY A 76 6.28 -4.30 20.20
N GLY A 77 5.85 -5.51 20.54
CA GLY A 77 4.65 -5.81 21.35
C GLY A 77 4.77 -5.59 22.86
N LYS A 78 5.76 -4.82 23.34
CA LYS A 78 5.76 -4.31 24.72
C LYS A 78 5.14 -2.91 24.88
N THR A 79 4.73 -2.23 23.81
CA THR A 79 4.23 -0.84 23.93
C THR A 79 2.99 -0.47 23.13
N ALA A 80 2.17 -1.42 22.68
CA ALA A 80 0.89 -1.07 22.06
C ALA A 80 -0.24 -2.00 22.49
N THR A 81 -0.79 -1.74 23.68
CA THR A 81 -2.17 -2.13 23.99
C THR A 81 -3.09 -1.29 23.12
N ALA A 82 -3.54 -1.86 22.00
CA ALA A 82 -4.67 -1.33 21.26
C ALA A 82 -5.95 -1.59 22.08
N THR A 83 -6.39 -0.60 22.85
CA THR A 83 -7.77 -0.57 23.35
C THR A 83 -8.69 -0.31 22.16
N ALA A 84 -9.27 -1.36 21.60
CA ALA A 84 -10.44 -1.25 20.76
C ALA A 84 -11.65 -0.88 21.65
N THR A 85 -11.90 0.41 21.81
CA THR A 85 -13.20 0.92 22.23
C THR A 85 -13.81 1.60 21.02
N GLY A 86 -14.83 0.98 20.44
CA GLY A 86 -15.71 1.67 19.51
C GLY A 86 -16.40 2.82 20.23
N ALA A 87 -16.15 4.04 19.76
CA ALA A 87 -16.96 5.22 20.02
C ALA A 87 -16.73 6.20 18.86
N ASP A 88 -17.83 6.71 18.30
CA ASP A 88 -17.92 7.68 17.21
C ASP A 88 -16.79 8.72 17.17
N PRO A 89 -16.23 9.06 15.99
CA PRO A 89 -15.64 10.37 15.82
C PRO A 89 -16.76 11.38 15.54
N ASP A 90 -17.21 12.07 16.59
CA ASP A 90 -17.68 13.45 16.44
C ASP A 90 -16.57 14.24 15.73
N VAL A 91 -16.82 14.57 14.45
CA VAL A 91 -15.92 15.38 13.64
C VAL A 91 -16.09 16.84 14.09
N GLU A 92 -15.25 17.27 15.02
CA GLU A 92 -15.01 18.68 15.29
C GLU A 92 -14.22 19.28 14.11
N VAL A 93 -14.92 20.02 13.24
CA VAL A 93 -14.33 20.80 12.15
C VAL A 93 -13.58 21.99 12.75
N GLY A 94 -12.29 21.81 12.97
CA GLY A 94 -11.38 22.86 13.39
C GLY A 94 -10.88 23.72 12.23
N GLU A 95 -11.35 24.96 12.22
CA GLU A 95 -10.67 26.20 11.88
C GLU A 95 -10.15 26.41 10.43
N GLU A 96 -10.84 27.33 9.76
CA GLU A 96 -10.53 27.93 8.45
C GLU A 96 -9.08 28.45 8.40
N ALA A 97 -8.25 27.86 7.54
CA ALA A 97 -7.00 28.48 7.15
C ALA A 97 -7.30 29.58 6.10
N ASP A 98 -7.32 30.82 6.60
CA ASP A 98 -7.24 32.08 5.87
C ASP A 98 -6.15 32.03 4.78
N VAL A 99 -6.54 31.71 3.54
CA VAL A 99 -5.68 31.92 2.37
C VAL A 99 -5.98 33.31 1.84
N GLY A 100 -5.26 34.30 2.38
CA GLY A 100 -5.29 35.67 1.87
C GLY A 100 -4.91 35.74 0.39
N LEU A 101 -5.89 35.99 -0.47
CA LEU A 101 -5.65 36.44 -1.84
C LEU A 101 -5.26 37.93 -1.81
N PRO A 102 -4.10 38.32 -2.37
CA PRO A 102 -3.83 39.73 -2.60
C PRO A 102 -4.68 40.28 -3.77
N ALA A 103 -5.35 41.38 -3.44
CA ALA A 103 -6.13 42.34 -4.22
C ALA A 103 -5.97 42.37 -5.76
N GLU A 104 -7.12 42.43 -6.44
CA GLU A 104 -7.23 42.85 -7.84
C GLU A 104 -6.88 44.34 -8.01
N PRO A 105 -6.19 44.74 -9.10
CA PRO A 105 -6.11 46.14 -9.46
C PRO A 105 -7.41 46.61 -10.15
N SER A 106 -8.10 47.46 -9.41
CA SER A 106 -9.13 48.45 -9.80
C SER A 106 -9.12 48.89 -11.26
N GLU A 107 -10.30 48.87 -11.87
CA GLU A 107 -10.63 49.64 -13.07
C GLU A 107 -10.35 51.13 -12.87
N ALA A 108 -9.83 51.77 -13.91
CA ALA A 108 -9.84 53.22 -14.07
C ALA A 108 -10.47 53.56 -15.42
N GLU A 109 -11.58 54.28 -15.32
CA GLU A 109 -12.45 54.83 -16.35
C GLU A 109 -11.77 55.76 -17.38
N ALA A 110 -12.53 56.00 -18.46
CA ALA A 110 -12.62 57.20 -19.29
C ALA A 110 -11.73 57.33 -20.55
N GLY A 111 -12.38 57.10 -21.71
CA GLY A 111 -12.66 58.19 -22.66
C GLY A 111 -11.61 58.63 -23.69
N ALA A 112 -12.03 58.59 -24.96
CA ALA A 112 -11.78 59.54 -26.06
C ALA A 112 -10.94 59.09 -27.29
N SER A 113 -11.67 59.09 -28.43
CA SER A 113 -11.29 59.45 -29.81
C SER A 113 -10.51 58.46 -30.70
N ARG A 114 -11.23 57.94 -31.71
CA ARG A 114 -11.09 58.38 -33.11
C ARG A 114 -12.36 58.13 -33.90
#